data_AF-A0A0N0UW14-F1
#
_entry.id   AF-A0A0N0UW14-F1
#
_cell.length_a   1.000
_cell.length_b   1.000
_cell.length_c   1.000
_cell.angle_alpha   90.00
_cell.angle_beta   90.00
_cell.angle_gamma   90.00
#
_symmetry.space_group_name_H-M   'P 1'
#
loop_
_entity.id
_entity.type
_entity.pdbx_description
1 polymer ?
#
loop_
_entity_poly.entity_id
_entity_poly.type
_entity_poly.pdbx_seq_one_letter_code
_entity_poly.pdbx_strand_id
1 'polypeptide(L)'
;MGIILRLLIKCNCGFEYIIKEGEKSPFDIRDFHRRIVKRGRVWELNFNELLKQDLTLNKIAELANISRDTVIRIKNRGHLSSVQLKNKEGLMNKQKLKTEYYKEEFLKIRKENPEYSRSDLGKAYTKIYGWLLQYDKEWLIRNSPYLRSTGNREKIDYLERDKELLSKAKLIIDSWSEHEGNLKRLVRKSRTGIINLLDVKASYSLFSGKYPLTTKYINSNIETVEDFRHRRIKIVMDTKYKDEIVTKNMVIEAANLKNYIRINIEKREKLLKYIEDLVTIHNNKFL
;
A
#
# COMPACT_ATOMS: atom_id res chain seq x y z
N MET A 1 10.01 10.33 -2.53
CA MET A 1 9.74 10.92 -3.85
C MET A 1 9.26 12.34 -3.63
N GLY A 2 10.06 13.34 -3.97
CA GLY A 2 9.65 14.75 -3.87
C GLY A 2 8.53 15.03 -4.86
N ILE A 3 7.48 15.72 -4.40
CA ILE A 3 6.39 16.19 -5.26
C ILE A 3 6.96 17.35 -6.08
N ILE A 4 7.18 17.13 -7.38
CA ILE A 4 7.54 18.22 -8.29
C ILE A 4 6.28 19.05 -8.53
N LEU A 5 6.22 20.24 -7.93
CA LEU A 5 5.14 21.19 -8.19
C LEU A 5 5.17 21.63 -9.66
N ARG A 6 3.98 21.65 -10.26
CA ARG A 6 3.74 22.03 -11.65
C ARG A 6 2.83 23.25 -11.65
N LEU A 7 3.30 24.36 -12.22
CA LEU A 7 2.55 25.61 -12.32
C LEU A 7 1.98 25.75 -13.74
N LEU A 8 0.67 26.02 -13.85
CA LEU A 8 0.02 26.32 -15.13
C LEU A 8 0.10 27.81 -15.42
N ILE A 9 0.74 28.19 -16.54
CA ILE A 9 0.83 29.56 -17.02
C ILE A 9 -0.16 29.76 -18.17
N LYS A 10 -0.91 30.87 -18.13
CA LYS A 10 -1.91 31.23 -19.13
C LYS A 10 -1.58 32.58 -19.77
N CYS A 11 -1.59 32.62 -21.10
CA CYS A 11 -1.42 33.85 -21.87
C CYS A 11 -2.78 34.40 -22.31
N ASN A 12 -2.89 35.73 -22.46
CA ASN A 12 -4.11 36.39 -22.94
C ASN A 12 -4.51 35.97 -24.38
N CYS A 13 -3.58 35.42 -25.17
CA CYS A 13 -3.89 34.83 -26.48
C CYS A 13 -4.55 33.44 -26.39
N GLY A 14 -4.77 32.92 -25.17
CA GLY A 14 -5.34 31.61 -24.88
C GLY A 14 -4.35 30.45 -24.90
N PHE A 15 -3.05 30.75 -25.06
CA PHE A 15 -1.97 29.76 -24.99
C PHE A 15 -1.69 29.39 -23.52
N GLU A 16 -1.62 28.10 -23.22
CA GLU A 16 -1.42 27.59 -21.86
C GLU A 16 -0.31 26.53 -21.85
N TYR A 17 0.55 26.58 -20.83
CA TYR A 17 1.67 25.65 -20.68
C TYR A 17 2.10 25.48 -19.22
N ILE A 18 2.85 24.40 -18.93
CA ILE A 18 3.28 24.04 -17.57
C ILE A 18 4.77 24.33 -17.38
N ILE A 19 5.11 25.02 -16.28
CA ILE A 19 6.49 25.20 -15.82
C ILE A 19 6.73 24.37 -14.56
N LYS A 20 7.92 23.78 -14.40
CA LYS A 20 8.34 23.13 -13.15
C LYS A 20 9.01 24.11 -12.20
N GLU A 21 8.89 23.85 -10.90
CA GLU A 21 9.59 24.63 -9.88
C GLU A 21 11.10 24.73 -10.16
N GLY A 22 11.63 25.95 -10.22
CA GLY A 22 13.03 26.27 -10.57
C GLY A 22 13.29 26.67 -12.02
N GLU A 23 12.37 26.42 -12.96
CA GLU A 23 12.45 26.91 -14.34
C GLU A 23 11.90 28.36 -14.40
N LYS A 24 12.68 29.32 -14.96
CA LYS A 24 12.27 30.75 -15.01
C LYS A 24 11.67 31.19 -16.34
N SER A 25 12.19 30.71 -17.47
CA SER A 25 11.80 31.17 -18.81
C SER A 25 11.36 30.01 -19.71
N PRO A 26 10.24 30.13 -20.44
CA PRO A 26 9.81 29.16 -21.46
C PRO A 26 10.85 28.90 -22.55
N PHE A 27 11.65 29.91 -22.88
CA PHE A 27 12.61 29.87 -23.98
C PHE A 27 13.84 29.02 -23.66
N ASP A 28 14.12 28.81 -22.37
CA ASP A 28 15.29 28.04 -21.92
C ASP A 28 14.97 26.55 -21.71
N ILE A 29 13.73 26.13 -22.00
CA ILE A 29 13.27 24.76 -21.79
C ILE A 29 13.50 23.92 -23.05
N ARG A 30 14.53 23.05 -23.01
CA ARG A 30 14.94 22.15 -24.10
C ARG A 30 13.81 21.34 -24.75
N ASP A 31 12.75 21.04 -24.01
CA ASP A 31 11.56 20.30 -24.48
C ASP A 31 10.25 21.06 -24.25
N PHE A 32 10.25 22.39 -24.44
CA PHE A 32 9.08 23.24 -24.18
C PHE A 32 7.79 22.76 -24.87
N HIS A 33 7.89 22.21 -26.08
CA HIS A 33 6.74 21.69 -26.83
C HIS A 33 5.91 20.65 -26.06
N ARG A 34 6.53 19.89 -25.14
CA ARG A 34 5.85 18.90 -24.28
C ARG A 34 5.14 19.52 -23.08
N ARG A 35 5.39 20.81 -22.82
CA ARG A 35 4.80 21.59 -21.73
C ARG A 35 3.51 22.29 -22.15
N ILE A 36 3.23 22.35 -23.45
CA ILE A 36 2.06 23.03 -24.02
C ILE A 36 0.80 22.24 -23.69
N VAL A 37 -0.13 22.87 -22.98
CA VAL A 37 -1.45 22.33 -22.64
C VAL A 37 -2.47 22.74 -23.69
N LYS A 38 -2.44 24.02 -24.10
CA LYS A 38 -3.36 24.60 -25.09
C LYS A 38 -2.62 25.60 -25.97
N ARG A 39 -2.87 25.57 -27.29
CA ARG A 39 -2.23 26.50 -28.25
C ARG A 39 -2.95 27.84 -28.35
N GLY A 40 -4.23 27.89 -28.00
CA GLY A 40 -4.98 29.13 -27.89
C GLY A 40 -5.47 29.67 -29.23
N ARG A 41 -6.42 30.62 -29.15
CA ARG A 41 -7.19 31.08 -30.30
C ARG A 41 -6.33 31.66 -31.41
N VAL A 42 -5.29 32.42 -31.05
CA VAL A 42 -4.45 33.12 -32.04
C VAL A 42 -3.66 32.12 -32.87
N TRP A 43 -3.07 31.11 -32.23
CA TRP A 43 -2.34 30.05 -32.93
C TRP A 43 -3.29 29.19 -33.78
N GLU A 44 -4.46 28.84 -33.24
CA GLU A 44 -5.46 28.02 -33.93
C GLU A 44 -6.02 28.70 -35.19
N LEU A 45 -6.31 30.00 -35.11
CA LEU A 45 -6.76 30.78 -36.28
C LEU A 45 -5.68 30.82 -37.37
N ASN A 46 -4.45 31.17 -37.02
CA ASN A 46 -3.35 31.22 -37.97
C ASN A 46 -3.07 29.84 -38.61
N PHE A 47 -3.13 28.78 -37.82
CA PHE A 47 -2.94 27.42 -38.32
C PHE A 47 -4.06 26.97 -39.26
N ASN A 48 -5.31 27.34 -38.96
CA ASN A 48 -6.45 27.06 -39.84
C ASN A 48 -6.36 27.83 -41.16
N GLU A 49 -5.87 29.07 -41.16
CA GLU A 49 -5.59 29.82 -42.40
C GLU A 49 -4.50 29.14 -43.24
N LEU A 50 -3.43 28.64 -42.62
CA LEU A 50 -2.41 27.85 -43.33
C LEU A 50 -2.96 26.57 -43.96
N LEU A 51 -3.96 25.92 -43.33
CA LEU A 51 -4.61 24.72 -43.86
C LEU A 51 -5.54 25.00 -45.04
N LYS A 52 -6.05 26.23 -45.19
CA LYS A 52 -6.91 26.64 -46.31
C LYS A 52 -6.12 27.00 -47.57
N GLN A 53 -4.83 27.29 -47.41
CA GLN A 53 -3.93 27.56 -48.53
C GLN A 53 -3.54 26.25 -49.22
N ASP A 54 -3.24 26.31 -50.51
CA ASP A 54 -2.78 25.16 -51.30
C ASP A 54 -1.28 24.88 -51.04
N LEU A 55 -0.96 24.57 -49.78
CA LEU A 55 0.39 24.29 -49.31
C LEU A 55 0.56 22.80 -49.00
N THR A 56 1.75 22.28 -49.28
CA THR A 56 2.09 20.91 -48.88
C THR A 56 2.17 20.80 -47.35
N LEU A 57 1.91 19.60 -46.80
CA LEU A 57 2.00 19.35 -45.36
C LEU A 57 3.38 19.67 -44.77
N ASN A 58 4.44 19.50 -45.56
CA ASN A 58 5.81 19.87 -45.18
C ASN A 58 5.95 21.40 -45.07
N LYS A 59 5.36 22.15 -46.02
CA LYS A 59 5.41 23.62 -45.96
C LYS A 59 4.61 24.18 -44.80
N ILE A 60 3.46 23.57 -44.50
CA ILE A 60 2.65 23.91 -43.32
C ILE A 60 3.42 23.61 -42.02
N ALA A 61 4.13 22.48 -41.96
CA ALA A 61 4.96 22.09 -40.81
C ALA A 61 6.10 23.08 -40.55
N GLU A 62 6.78 23.50 -41.61
CA GLU A 62 7.83 24.52 -41.59
C GLU A 62 7.28 25.87 -41.07
N LEU A 63 6.20 26.38 -41.68
CA LEU A 63 5.60 27.67 -41.31
C LEU A 63 5.05 27.69 -39.88
N ALA A 64 4.48 26.57 -39.43
CA ALA A 64 3.93 26.44 -38.08
C ALA A 64 4.97 26.00 -37.02
N ASN A 65 6.22 25.77 -37.43
CA ASN A 65 7.33 25.26 -36.62
C ASN A 65 6.94 24.03 -35.77
N ILE A 66 6.30 23.04 -36.41
CA ILE A 66 5.91 21.77 -35.80
C ILE A 66 6.23 20.62 -36.75
N SER A 67 6.35 19.40 -36.25
CA SER A 67 6.60 18.25 -37.13
C SER A 67 5.44 17.99 -38.08
N ARG A 68 5.72 17.46 -39.28
CA ARG A 68 4.71 17.01 -40.25
C ARG A 68 3.67 16.08 -39.62
N ASP A 69 4.11 15.15 -38.77
CA ASP A 69 3.22 14.25 -38.03
C ASP A 69 2.28 14.99 -37.07
N THR A 70 2.74 16.10 -36.50
CA THR A 70 1.91 16.97 -35.65
C THR A 70 0.88 17.71 -36.50
N VAL A 71 1.24 18.18 -37.70
CA VAL A 71 0.29 18.77 -38.67
C VAL A 71 -0.79 17.77 -39.05
N ILE A 72 -0.40 16.54 -39.45
CA ILE A 72 -1.34 15.45 -39.78
C ILE A 72 -2.28 15.17 -38.60
N ARG A 73 -1.73 15.09 -37.38
CA ARG A 73 -2.52 14.85 -36.17
C ARG A 73 -3.50 15.96 -35.87
N ILE A 74 -3.12 17.24 -36.06
CA ILE A 74 -4.01 18.38 -35.81
C ILE A 74 -5.08 18.49 -36.91
N LYS A 75 -4.72 18.34 -38.19
CA LYS A 75 -5.67 18.28 -39.31
C LYS A 75 -6.69 17.16 -39.09
N ASN A 76 -6.22 15.99 -38.70
CA ASN A 76 -7.08 14.86 -38.40
C ASN A 76 -7.89 15.10 -37.13
N ARG A 77 -7.40 15.85 -36.11
CA ARG A 77 -8.16 16.21 -34.89
C ARG A 77 -9.46 16.97 -35.20
N GLY A 78 -9.47 17.82 -36.24
CA GLY A 78 -10.69 18.47 -36.74
C GLY A 78 -11.76 17.46 -37.19
N HIS A 79 -11.37 16.45 -37.99
CA HIS A 79 -12.23 15.33 -38.41
C HIS A 79 -12.46 14.25 -37.32
N LEU A 80 -11.55 14.12 -36.36
CA LEU A 80 -11.65 13.18 -35.23
C LEU A 80 -12.67 13.66 -34.21
N SER A 81 -12.98 14.96 -34.11
CA SER A 81 -14.02 15.44 -33.19
C SER A 81 -15.40 14.83 -33.51
N SER A 82 -15.80 14.79 -34.78
CA SER A 82 -17.09 14.20 -35.21
C SER A 82 -17.09 12.68 -35.18
N VAL A 83 -15.97 12.02 -35.49
CA VAL A 83 -15.83 10.56 -35.39
C VAL A 83 -15.73 10.09 -33.93
N GLN A 84 -15.05 10.82 -33.05
CA GLN A 84 -15.00 10.55 -31.61
C GLN A 84 -16.35 10.82 -30.95
N LEU A 85 -17.08 11.86 -31.37
CA LEU A 85 -18.45 12.11 -30.91
C LEU A 85 -19.39 10.99 -31.36
N LYS A 86 -19.38 10.60 -32.64
CA LYS A 86 -20.17 9.46 -33.15
C LYS A 86 -19.79 8.12 -32.49
N ASN A 87 -18.51 7.88 -32.26
CA ASN A 87 -18.04 6.67 -31.57
C ASN A 87 -18.43 6.70 -30.08
N LYS A 88 -18.39 7.86 -29.43
CA LYS A 88 -18.84 8.03 -28.04
C LYS A 88 -20.35 7.87 -27.93
N GLU A 89 -21.13 8.40 -28.87
CA GLU A 89 -22.58 8.18 -28.97
C GLU A 89 -22.91 6.71 -29.25
N GLY A 90 -22.19 6.05 -30.16
CA GLY A 90 -22.34 4.62 -30.45
C GLY A 90 -21.98 3.74 -29.23
N LEU A 91 -20.91 4.08 -28.51
CA LEU A 91 -20.51 3.43 -27.26
C LEU A 91 -21.56 3.65 -26.17
N MET A 92 -22.07 4.88 -26.03
CA MET A 92 -23.09 5.24 -25.04
C MET A 92 -24.43 4.56 -25.36
N ASN A 93 -24.77 4.41 -26.65
CA ASN A 93 -25.96 3.67 -27.08
C ASN A 93 -25.81 2.16 -26.81
N LYS A 94 -24.64 1.58 -27.14
CA LYS A 94 -24.35 0.18 -26.84
C LYS A 94 -24.33 -0.10 -25.33
N GLN A 95 -23.79 0.83 -24.55
CA GLN A 95 -23.83 0.78 -23.09
C GLN A 95 -25.27 0.83 -22.59
N LYS A 96 -26.10 1.75 -23.09
CA LYS A 96 -27.52 1.87 -22.71
C LYS A 96 -28.30 0.60 -23.01
N LEU A 97 -28.17 0.06 -24.22
CA LEU A 97 -28.80 -1.21 -24.63
C LEU A 97 -28.36 -2.38 -23.73
N LYS A 98 -27.06 -2.47 -23.43
CA LYS A 98 -26.53 -3.51 -22.56
C LYS A 98 -26.98 -3.35 -21.11
N THR A 99 -27.08 -2.11 -20.62
CA THR A 99 -27.64 -1.82 -19.30
C THR A 99 -29.10 -2.24 -19.23
N GLU A 100 -29.90 -1.95 -20.26
CA GLU A 100 -31.32 -2.36 -20.28
C GLU A 100 -31.47 -3.88 -20.30
N TYR A 101 -30.71 -4.57 -21.15
CA TYR A 101 -30.65 -6.04 -21.16
C TYR A 101 -30.31 -6.60 -19.77
N TYR A 102 -29.32 -6.04 -19.07
CA TYR A 102 -28.98 -6.50 -17.73
C TYR A 102 -30.00 -6.14 -16.66
N LYS A 103 -30.78 -5.08 -16.83
CA LYS A 103 -31.92 -4.81 -15.94
C LYS A 103 -32.98 -5.89 -16.07
N GLU A 104 -33.33 -6.27 -17.30
CA GLU A 104 -34.30 -7.33 -17.56
C GLU A 104 -33.84 -8.67 -16.96
N GLU A 105 -32.59 -9.05 -17.20
CA GLU A 105 -32.01 -10.26 -16.63
C GLU A 105 -31.94 -10.21 -15.10
N PHE A 106 -31.60 -9.05 -14.53
CA PHE A 106 -31.57 -8.87 -13.08
C PHE A 106 -32.97 -9.02 -12.45
N LEU A 107 -34.03 -8.54 -13.12
CA LEU A 107 -35.40 -8.72 -12.65
C LEU A 107 -35.83 -10.20 -12.70
N LYS A 108 -35.40 -10.97 -13.70
CA LYS A 108 -35.63 -12.43 -13.74
C LYS A 108 -34.93 -13.14 -12.58
N ILE A 109 -33.64 -12.86 -12.39
CA ILE A 109 -32.85 -13.38 -11.27
C ILE A 109 -33.53 -13.07 -9.92
N ARG A 110 -34.06 -11.85 -9.75
CA ARG A 110 -34.78 -11.45 -8.54
C ARG A 110 -36.08 -12.21 -8.31
N LYS A 111 -36.79 -12.59 -9.38
CA LYS A 111 -38.01 -13.41 -9.29
C LYS A 111 -37.70 -14.88 -8.99
N GLU A 112 -36.62 -15.40 -9.58
CA GLU A 112 -36.19 -16.80 -9.40
C GLU A 112 -35.54 -17.04 -8.02
N ASN A 113 -34.91 -16.02 -7.44
CA ASN A 113 -34.19 -16.12 -6.17
C ASN A 113 -34.67 -15.04 -5.18
N PRO A 114 -35.95 -15.07 -4.76
CA PRO A 114 -36.53 -14.02 -3.93
C PRO A 114 -35.81 -13.84 -2.58
N GLU A 115 -35.25 -14.91 -2.03
CA GLU A 115 -34.56 -15.00 -0.74
C GLU A 115 -33.11 -14.49 -0.74
N TYR A 116 -32.47 -14.36 -1.91
CA TYR A 116 -31.08 -13.93 -1.99
C TYR A 116 -30.88 -12.52 -1.43
N SER A 117 -29.87 -12.35 -0.58
CA SER A 117 -29.46 -11.01 -0.12
C SER A 117 -28.69 -10.26 -1.21
N ARG A 118 -28.48 -8.95 -1.01
CA ARG A 118 -27.59 -8.15 -1.88
C ARG A 118 -26.19 -8.78 -2.04
N SER A 119 -25.65 -9.36 -0.96
CA SER A 119 -24.35 -10.03 -1.04
C SER A 119 -24.41 -11.31 -1.86
N ASP A 120 -25.50 -12.07 -1.77
CA ASP A 120 -25.64 -13.34 -2.50
C ASP A 120 -25.82 -13.07 -3.99
N LEU A 121 -26.65 -12.07 -4.34
CA LEU A 121 -26.80 -11.56 -5.71
C LEU A 121 -25.47 -11.09 -6.30
N GLY A 122 -24.69 -10.34 -5.53
CA GLY A 122 -23.37 -9.85 -5.95
C GLY A 122 -22.34 -10.95 -6.19
N LYS A 123 -22.41 -12.06 -5.45
CA LYS A 123 -21.50 -13.21 -5.59
C LYS A 123 -21.92 -14.17 -6.69
N ALA A 124 -23.21 -14.49 -6.76
CA ALA A 124 -23.75 -15.46 -7.72
C ALA A 124 -23.83 -14.88 -9.13
N TYR A 125 -24.14 -13.58 -9.26
CA TYR A 125 -24.38 -12.92 -10.54
C TYR A 125 -23.42 -11.75 -10.78
N THR A 126 -22.14 -11.93 -10.44
CA THR A 126 -21.08 -10.91 -10.46
C THR A 126 -21.04 -10.08 -11.74
N LYS A 127 -21.22 -10.69 -12.90
CA LYS A 127 -21.17 -10.00 -14.20
C LYS A 127 -22.29 -8.97 -14.36
N ILE A 128 -23.53 -9.38 -14.08
CA ILE A 128 -24.72 -8.54 -14.20
C ILE A 128 -24.71 -7.49 -13.08
N TYR A 129 -24.48 -7.94 -11.85
CA TYR A 129 -24.45 -7.09 -10.67
C TYR A 129 -23.35 -6.02 -10.77
N GLY A 130 -22.14 -6.40 -11.18
CA GLY A 130 -21.02 -5.48 -11.37
C GLY A 130 -21.27 -4.44 -12.46
N TRP A 131 -21.88 -4.83 -13.59
CA TRP A 131 -22.23 -3.89 -14.65
C TRP A 131 -23.26 -2.86 -14.18
N LEU A 132 -24.35 -3.30 -13.55
CA LEU A 132 -25.38 -2.41 -13.04
C LEU A 132 -24.84 -1.52 -11.91
N LEU A 133 -23.97 -2.04 -11.04
CA LEU A 133 -23.32 -1.24 -10.00
C LEU A 133 -22.47 -0.11 -10.59
N GLN A 134 -21.81 -0.36 -11.72
CA GLN A 134 -20.96 0.62 -12.39
C GLN A 134 -21.76 1.66 -13.19
N TYR A 135 -22.85 1.24 -13.83
CA TYR A 135 -23.51 2.05 -14.85
C TYR A 135 -24.96 2.47 -14.53
N ASP A 136 -25.62 1.84 -13.54
CA ASP A 136 -26.94 2.24 -13.04
C ASP A 136 -27.16 1.81 -11.58
N LYS A 137 -26.30 2.32 -10.70
CA LYS A 137 -26.25 1.96 -9.27
C LYS A 137 -27.57 2.23 -8.55
N GLU A 138 -28.20 3.36 -8.84
CA GLU A 138 -29.44 3.76 -8.17
C GLU A 138 -30.60 2.84 -8.54
N TRP A 139 -30.70 2.45 -9.82
CA TRP A 139 -31.68 1.44 -10.23
C TRP A 139 -31.40 0.10 -9.56
N LEU A 140 -30.14 -0.35 -9.50
CA LEU A 140 -29.77 -1.60 -8.84
C LEU A 140 -30.16 -1.61 -7.36
N ILE A 141 -29.90 -0.52 -6.63
CA ILE A 141 -30.25 -0.39 -5.21
C ILE A 141 -31.76 -0.46 -4.99
N ARG A 142 -32.56 0.22 -5.82
CA ARG A 142 -34.03 0.21 -5.74
C ARG A 142 -34.63 -1.17 -6.04
N ASN A 143 -34.01 -1.93 -6.95
CA ASN A 143 -34.49 -3.25 -7.35
C ASN A 143 -33.82 -4.40 -6.58
N SER A 144 -32.94 -4.09 -5.63
CA SER A 144 -32.31 -5.08 -4.76
C SER A 144 -33.02 -5.15 -3.40
N PRO A 145 -33.06 -6.34 -2.75
CA PRO A 145 -33.59 -6.48 -1.39
C PRO A 145 -32.99 -5.44 -0.45
N TYR A 146 -33.73 -4.99 0.57
CA TYR A 146 -33.19 -4.04 1.54
C TYR A 146 -31.88 -4.58 2.14
N LEU A 147 -30.88 -3.70 2.28
CA LEU A 147 -29.61 -4.05 2.88
C LEU A 147 -29.91 -4.42 4.33
N ARG A 148 -29.87 -5.71 4.69
CA ARG A 148 -29.95 -6.10 6.11
C ARG A 148 -28.85 -5.30 6.79
N SER A 149 -29.23 -4.42 7.73
CA SER A 149 -28.27 -3.77 8.62
C SER A 149 -27.34 -4.88 9.10
N THR A 150 -26.03 -4.75 8.90
CA THR A 150 -25.09 -5.69 9.50
C THR A 150 -25.40 -5.63 10.99
N GLY A 151 -26.08 -6.66 11.50
CA GLY A 151 -26.74 -6.65 12.80
C GLY A 151 -25.81 -6.09 13.86
N ASN A 152 -26.39 -5.31 14.78
CA ASN A 152 -25.75 -4.65 15.92
C ASN A 152 -24.31 -5.13 16.09
N ARG A 153 -23.34 -4.38 15.56
CA ARG A 153 -21.97 -4.52 16.06
C ARG A 153 -22.14 -4.21 17.53
N GLU A 154 -22.09 -5.24 18.38
CA GLU A 154 -22.09 -5.07 19.82
C GLU A 154 -21.12 -3.92 20.09
N LYS A 155 -21.59 -2.91 20.81
CA LYS A 155 -20.81 -1.72 21.08
C LYS A 155 -19.62 -2.18 21.92
N ILE A 156 -18.50 -2.49 21.27
CA ILE A 156 -17.30 -2.99 21.92
C ILE A 156 -16.83 -1.87 22.83
N ASP A 157 -16.93 -2.10 24.14
CA ASP A 157 -16.24 -1.27 25.12
C ASP A 157 -14.74 -1.56 24.99
N TYR A 158 -14.06 -0.68 24.26
CA TYR A 158 -12.63 -0.81 24.01
C TYR A 158 -11.82 -0.73 25.30
N LEU A 159 -12.30 -0.06 26.34
CA LEU A 159 -11.58 0.05 27.61
C LEU A 159 -11.63 -1.28 28.37
N GLU A 160 -12.80 -1.90 28.47
CA GLU A 160 -12.93 -3.22 29.11
C GLU A 160 -12.18 -4.29 28.29
N ARG A 161 -12.27 -4.22 26.96
CA ARG A 161 -11.50 -5.12 26.10
C ARG A 161 -9.98 -4.92 26.24
N ASP A 162 -9.51 -3.69 26.43
CA ASP A 162 -8.10 -3.39 26.69
C ASP A 162 -7.65 -3.99 28.03
N LYS A 163 -8.46 -3.92 29.09
CA LYS A 163 -8.15 -4.57 30.38
C LYS A 163 -8.07 -6.09 30.27
N GLU A 164 -8.97 -6.70 29.50
CA GLU A 164 -8.95 -8.15 29.23
C GLU A 164 -7.66 -8.54 28.48
N LEU A 165 -7.33 -7.81 27.41
CA LEU A 165 -6.12 -8.03 26.63
C LEU A 165 -4.85 -7.81 27.44
N LEU A 166 -4.84 -6.83 28.35
CA LEU A 166 -3.73 -6.60 29.27
C LEU A 166 -3.52 -7.80 30.18
N SER A 167 -4.61 -8.38 30.71
CA SER A 167 -4.54 -9.57 31.57
C SER A 167 -3.99 -10.77 30.80
N LYS A 168 -4.44 -10.98 29.56
CA LYS A 168 -3.90 -12.01 28.66
C LYS A 168 -2.43 -11.78 28.31
N ALA A 169 -2.05 -10.53 28.05
CA ALA A 169 -0.66 -10.18 27.73
C ALA A 169 0.28 -10.49 28.89
N LYS A 170 -0.14 -10.25 30.14
CA LYS A 170 0.61 -10.64 31.33
C LYS A 170 0.84 -12.15 31.37
N LEU A 171 -0.23 -12.93 31.23
CA LEU A 171 -0.14 -14.39 31.21
C LEU A 171 0.81 -14.90 30.13
N ILE A 172 0.72 -14.37 28.89
CA ILE A 172 1.61 -14.74 27.79
C ILE A 172 3.10 -14.47 28.12
N ILE A 173 3.39 -13.34 28.77
CA ILE A 173 4.76 -12.94 29.07
C ILE A 173 5.33 -13.76 30.24
N ASP A 174 4.50 -14.08 31.23
CA ASP A 174 4.83 -14.92 32.37
C ASP A 174 5.05 -16.37 31.95
N SER A 175 4.21 -16.91 31.07
CA SER A 175 4.31 -18.28 30.52
C SER A 175 5.18 -18.38 29.27
N TRP A 176 6.09 -17.42 29.04
CA TRP A 176 6.88 -17.38 27.80
C TRP A 176 7.82 -18.57 27.63
N SER A 177 8.39 -19.08 28.73
CA SER A 177 9.24 -20.28 28.72
C SER A 177 8.48 -21.52 28.27
N GLU A 178 7.21 -21.66 28.66
CA GLU A 178 6.34 -22.75 28.22
C GLU A 178 6.06 -22.64 26.72
N HIS A 179 5.81 -21.43 26.23
CA HIS A 179 5.66 -21.16 24.81
C HIS A 179 6.92 -21.56 24.01
N GLU A 180 8.11 -21.21 24.51
CA GLU A 180 9.40 -21.64 23.93
C GLU A 180 9.55 -23.17 23.96
N GLY A 181 9.14 -23.83 25.05
CA GLY A 181 9.14 -25.28 25.20
C GLY A 181 8.26 -25.97 24.15
N ASN A 182 7.04 -25.48 23.94
CA ASN A 182 6.12 -25.98 22.92
C ASN A 182 6.69 -25.82 21.49
N LEU A 183 7.39 -24.72 21.23
CA LEU A 183 8.06 -24.48 19.95
C LEU A 183 9.39 -25.24 19.78
N LYS A 184 9.88 -25.88 20.84
CA LYS A 184 11.20 -26.54 20.92
C LYS A 184 12.36 -25.62 20.49
N ARG A 185 12.22 -24.32 20.72
CA ARG A 185 13.25 -23.32 20.37
C ARG A 185 13.04 -22.02 21.13
N LEU A 186 14.13 -21.30 21.38
CA LEU A 186 14.08 -19.95 21.93
C LEU A 186 13.50 -18.96 20.91
N VAL A 187 12.61 -18.08 21.39
CA VAL A 187 12.01 -17.01 20.60
C VAL A 187 12.09 -15.68 21.34
N ARG A 188 12.45 -14.63 20.60
CA ARG A 188 12.46 -13.27 21.14
C ARG A 188 11.05 -12.83 21.51
N LYS A 189 10.88 -12.22 22.68
CA LYS A 189 9.67 -11.49 23.10
C LYS A 189 9.49 -10.24 22.23
N SER A 190 9.03 -10.45 21.00
CA SER A 190 8.82 -9.36 20.05
C SER A 190 7.39 -8.83 20.16
N ARG A 191 7.22 -7.52 19.91
CA ARG A 191 5.90 -6.88 19.87
C ARG A 191 4.90 -7.63 19.01
N THR A 192 5.28 -7.96 17.77
CA THR A 192 4.43 -8.70 16.83
C THR A 192 4.14 -10.11 17.33
N GLY A 193 5.13 -10.79 17.92
CA GLY A 193 4.93 -12.12 18.50
C GLY A 193 3.88 -12.12 19.61
N ILE A 194 3.96 -11.17 20.54
CA ILE A 194 3.00 -11.05 21.64
C ILE A 194 1.60 -10.69 21.12
N ILE A 195 1.48 -9.75 20.16
CA ILE A 195 0.19 -9.38 19.57
C ILE A 195 -0.46 -10.55 18.82
N ASN A 196 0.33 -11.35 18.10
CA ASN A 196 -0.18 -12.53 17.42
C ASN A 196 -0.73 -13.57 18.42
N LEU A 197 -0.08 -13.72 19.58
CA LEU A 197 -0.56 -14.60 20.65
C LEU A 197 -1.82 -14.10 21.34
N LEU A 198 -2.12 -12.79 21.27
CA LEU A 198 -3.40 -12.23 21.73
C LEU A 198 -4.56 -12.48 20.75
N ASP A 199 -4.29 -13.05 19.56
CA ASP A 199 -5.26 -13.32 18.49
C ASP A 199 -6.07 -12.08 18.06
N VAL A 200 -5.43 -10.90 18.05
CA VAL A 200 -6.06 -9.66 17.60
C VAL A 200 -5.70 -9.39 16.14
N LYS A 201 -6.67 -9.58 15.25
CA LYS A 201 -6.53 -9.30 13.81
C LYS A 201 -6.58 -7.79 13.53
N ALA A 202 -5.51 -7.09 13.83
CA ALA A 202 -5.34 -5.66 13.54
C ALA A 202 -3.88 -5.32 13.20
N SER A 203 -3.68 -4.28 12.39
CA SER A 203 -2.34 -3.70 12.27
C SER A 203 -1.89 -3.14 13.62
N TYR A 204 -0.59 -3.02 13.84
CA TYR A 204 -0.08 -2.43 15.08
C TYR A 204 -0.63 -1.01 15.33
N SER A 205 -0.74 -0.17 14.29
CA SER A 205 -1.28 1.18 14.43
C SER A 205 -2.73 1.20 14.94
N LEU A 206 -3.56 0.28 14.44
CA LEU A 206 -4.94 0.14 14.87
C LEU A 206 -5.02 -0.48 16.27
N PHE A 207 -4.15 -1.45 16.57
CA PHE A 207 -4.05 -2.06 17.89
C PHE A 207 -3.66 -1.01 18.94
N SER A 208 -2.60 -0.24 18.70
CA SER A 208 -2.09 0.74 19.64
C SER A 208 -3.07 1.87 19.93
N GLY A 209 -3.84 2.29 18.91
CA GLY A 209 -4.88 3.30 19.10
C GLY A 209 -6.07 2.80 19.92
N LYS A 210 -6.41 1.51 19.80
CA LYS A 210 -7.57 0.91 20.47
C LYS A 210 -7.27 0.36 21.87
N TYR A 211 -6.02 -0.04 22.12
CA TYR A 211 -5.61 -0.76 23.32
C TYR A 211 -4.34 -0.14 23.95
N PRO A 212 -4.42 1.12 24.43
CA PRO A 212 -3.26 1.84 24.95
C PRO A 212 -2.64 1.20 26.22
N LEU A 213 -3.45 0.62 27.12
CA LEU A 213 -2.95 -0.01 28.34
C LEU A 213 -2.15 -1.27 28.03
N THR A 214 -2.71 -2.15 27.19
CA THR A 214 -2.02 -3.36 26.71
C THR A 214 -0.76 -2.98 25.94
N THR A 215 -0.84 -1.98 25.07
CA THR A 215 0.30 -1.53 24.27
C THR A 215 1.45 -1.02 25.13
N LYS A 216 1.16 -0.24 26.18
CA LYS A 216 2.17 0.24 27.12
C LYS A 216 2.86 -0.93 27.82
N TYR A 217 2.09 -1.91 28.31
CA TYR A 217 2.64 -3.09 28.97
C TYR A 217 3.47 -3.99 28.04
N ILE A 218 3.02 -4.23 26.81
CA ILE A 218 3.81 -4.98 25.83
C ILE A 218 5.15 -4.27 25.59
N ASN A 219 5.13 -2.97 25.33
CA ASN A 219 6.34 -2.20 25.02
C ASN A 219 7.36 -2.16 26.16
N SER A 220 6.93 -2.29 27.42
CA SER A 220 7.84 -2.38 28.56
C SER A 220 8.45 -3.76 28.77
N ASN A 221 7.93 -4.80 28.10
CA ASN A 221 8.32 -6.20 28.31
C ASN A 221 8.87 -6.88 27.04
N ILE A 222 9.02 -6.13 25.94
CA ILE A 222 9.67 -6.65 24.73
C ILE A 222 11.18 -6.74 24.92
N GLU A 223 11.78 -7.72 24.25
CA GLU A 223 13.22 -7.85 24.14
C GLU A 223 13.75 -7.08 22.93
N THR A 224 14.79 -6.28 23.14
CA THR A 224 15.62 -5.82 22.03
C THR A 224 16.34 -7.01 21.39
N VAL A 225 16.94 -6.78 20.22
CA VAL A 225 17.70 -7.85 19.55
C VAL A 225 18.93 -8.22 20.39
N GLU A 226 19.51 -7.23 21.06
CA GLU A 226 20.60 -7.34 22.00
C GLU A 226 20.18 -8.13 23.25
N ASP A 227 19.08 -7.78 23.92
CA ASP A 227 18.61 -8.49 25.12
C ASP A 227 18.40 -9.98 24.85
N PHE A 228 17.76 -10.30 23.73
CA PHE A 228 17.54 -11.69 23.34
C PHE A 228 18.84 -12.46 23.13
N ARG A 229 19.88 -11.82 22.57
CA ARG A 229 21.20 -12.45 22.42
C ARG A 229 21.85 -12.70 23.78
N HIS A 230 21.80 -11.72 24.69
CA HIS A 230 22.34 -11.89 26.04
C HIS A 230 21.61 -13.02 26.78
N ARG A 231 20.27 -13.08 26.69
CA ARG A 231 19.48 -14.18 27.26
C ARG A 231 19.88 -15.52 26.67
N ARG A 232 20.03 -15.62 25.35
CA ARG A 232 20.43 -16.85 24.68
C ARG A 232 21.83 -17.32 25.10
N ILE A 233 22.78 -16.40 25.25
CA ILE A 233 24.11 -16.71 25.80
C ILE A 233 23.98 -17.29 27.21
N LYS A 234 23.24 -16.62 28.09
CA LYS A 234 23.02 -17.09 29.46
C LYS A 234 22.40 -18.49 29.50
N ILE A 235 21.35 -18.74 28.72
CA ILE A 235 20.71 -20.06 28.64
C ILE A 235 21.72 -21.12 28.18
N VAL A 236 22.54 -20.84 27.16
CA VAL A 236 23.57 -21.78 26.70
C VAL A 236 24.57 -22.10 27.82
N MET A 237 25.01 -21.09 28.57
CA MET A 237 25.91 -21.26 29.72
C MET A 237 25.26 -22.09 30.83
N ASP A 238 24.02 -21.77 31.19
CA ASP A 238 23.31 -22.35 32.34
C ASP A 238 22.75 -23.77 32.05
N THR A 239 22.67 -24.16 30.78
CA THR A 239 22.12 -25.47 30.38
C THR A 239 23.20 -26.38 29.79
N LYS A 240 23.76 -26.02 28.64
CA LYS A 240 24.70 -26.87 27.90
C LYS A 240 26.06 -26.94 28.57
N TYR A 241 26.50 -25.83 29.15
CA TYR A 241 27.87 -25.64 29.63
C TYR A 241 28.00 -25.52 31.14
N LYS A 242 26.95 -25.90 31.87
CA LYS A 242 26.84 -25.68 33.31
C LYS A 242 28.01 -26.23 34.11
N ASP A 243 28.46 -27.44 33.76
CA ASP A 243 29.43 -28.23 34.52
C ASP A 243 30.73 -28.50 33.75
N GLU A 244 31.03 -27.69 32.72
CA GLU A 244 32.26 -27.83 31.92
C GLU A 244 33.00 -26.50 31.73
N ILE A 245 34.33 -26.59 31.61
CA ILE A 245 35.19 -25.47 31.20
C ILE A 245 34.93 -25.20 29.71
N VAL A 246 34.68 -23.94 29.37
CA VAL A 246 34.34 -23.54 28.00
C VAL A 246 35.25 -22.47 27.45
N THR A 247 35.30 -22.40 26.11
CA THR A 247 35.97 -21.31 25.40
C THR A 247 34.97 -20.32 24.82
N LYS A 248 35.41 -19.09 24.55
CA LYS A 248 34.62 -18.07 23.85
C LYS A 248 33.98 -18.59 22.56
N ASN A 249 34.72 -19.35 21.75
CA ASN A 249 34.23 -19.86 20.48
C ASN A 249 33.11 -20.90 20.65
N MET A 250 33.19 -21.76 21.67
CA MET A 250 32.12 -22.72 21.98
C MET A 250 30.80 -21.99 22.27
N VAL A 251 30.85 -20.93 23.07
CA VAL A 251 29.67 -20.10 23.40
C VAL A 251 29.12 -19.40 22.15
N ILE A 252 29.98 -18.83 21.31
CA ILE A 252 29.57 -18.17 20.06
C ILE A 252 28.85 -19.15 19.12
N GLU A 253 29.33 -20.38 19.02
CA GLU A 253 28.73 -21.44 18.20
C GLU A 253 27.39 -21.90 18.74
N ALA A 254 27.34 -22.30 20.00
CA ALA A 254 26.12 -22.79 20.63
C ALA A 254 25.02 -21.71 20.71
N ALA A 255 25.39 -20.45 20.89
CA ALA A 255 24.44 -19.33 20.87
C ALA A 255 24.12 -18.82 19.45
N ASN A 256 24.63 -19.46 18.38
CA ASN A 256 24.43 -19.09 16.98
C ASN A 256 24.67 -17.58 16.71
N LEU A 257 25.88 -17.11 17.03
CA LEU A 257 26.26 -15.70 16.94
C LEU A 257 27.25 -15.38 15.81
N LYS A 258 27.79 -16.39 15.10
CA LYS A 258 28.78 -16.22 14.02
C LYS A 258 28.35 -15.17 12.98
N ASN A 259 27.16 -15.32 12.42
CA ASN A 259 26.64 -14.38 11.42
C ASN A 259 26.44 -12.98 11.97
N TYR A 260 26.00 -12.85 13.22
CA TYR A 260 25.80 -11.55 13.84
C TYR A 260 27.10 -10.79 14.02
N ILE A 261 28.11 -11.46 14.58
CA ILE A 261 29.46 -10.91 14.83
C ILE A 261 30.12 -10.48 13.52
N ARG A 262 29.94 -11.28 12.44
CA ARG A 262 30.47 -10.95 11.11
C ARG A 262 29.86 -9.67 10.53
N ILE A 263 28.55 -9.49 10.68
CA ILE A 263 27.80 -8.39 10.05
C ILE A 263 27.87 -7.10 10.87
N ASN A 264 27.86 -7.19 12.21
CA ASN A 264 27.65 -6.04 13.09
C ASN A 264 28.96 -5.56 13.72
N ILE A 265 29.84 -5.01 12.89
CA ILE A 265 31.21 -4.62 13.28
C ILE A 265 31.22 -3.65 14.47
N GLU A 266 30.34 -2.65 14.47
CA GLU A 266 30.27 -1.64 15.53
C GLU A 266 29.81 -2.22 16.89
N LYS A 267 28.95 -3.24 16.88
CA LYS A 267 28.38 -3.82 18.10
C LYS A 267 29.08 -5.08 18.57
N ARG A 268 29.96 -5.67 17.74
CA ARG A 268 30.59 -6.95 18.05
C ARG A 268 31.58 -6.86 19.20
N GLU A 269 32.31 -5.77 19.34
CA GLU A 269 33.35 -5.64 20.37
C GLU A 269 32.74 -5.73 21.77
N LYS A 270 31.67 -4.97 22.02
CA LYS A 270 30.93 -5.03 23.28
C LYS A 270 30.38 -6.43 23.57
N LEU A 271 29.83 -7.11 22.56
CA LEU A 271 29.31 -8.46 22.70
C LEU A 271 30.42 -9.48 22.98
N LEU A 272 31.54 -9.39 22.28
CA LEU A 272 32.69 -10.29 22.45
C LEU A 272 33.29 -10.13 23.84
N LYS A 273 33.47 -8.88 24.29
CA LYS A 273 33.90 -8.57 25.65
C LYS A 273 32.96 -9.16 26.70
N TYR A 274 31.64 -8.98 26.53
CA TYR A 274 30.65 -9.60 27.42
C TYR A 274 30.75 -11.13 27.48
N ILE A 275 31.00 -11.80 26.34
CA ILE A 275 31.18 -13.26 26.31
C ILE A 275 32.50 -13.65 27.00
N GLU A 276 33.58 -12.91 26.79
CA GLU A 276 34.87 -13.14 27.45
C GLU A 276 34.74 -13.04 28.97
N ASP A 277 34.17 -11.94 29.46
CA ASP A 277 33.94 -11.71 30.89
C ASP A 277 33.11 -12.85 31.50
N LEU A 278 32.05 -13.28 30.81
CA LEU A 278 31.21 -14.40 31.25
C LEU A 278 31.97 -15.74 31.30
N VAL A 279 32.76 -16.06 30.28
CA VAL A 279 33.53 -17.30 30.21
C VAL A 279 34.58 -17.34 31.32
N THR A 280 35.28 -16.24 31.56
CA THR A 280 36.23 -16.13 32.67
C THR A 280 35.55 -16.36 34.02
N ILE A 281 34.43 -15.70 34.28
CA ILE A 281 33.67 -15.86 35.53
C ILE A 281 33.18 -17.32 35.69
N HIS A 282 32.72 -17.94 34.60
CA HIS A 282 32.23 -19.32 34.61
C HIS A 282 33.35 -20.32 34.90
N ASN A 283 34.47 -20.23 34.18
CA ASN A 283 35.59 -21.17 34.30
C ASN A 283 36.29 -21.08 35.66
N ASN A 284 36.30 -19.89 36.28
CA ASN A 284 36.87 -19.71 37.62
C ASN A 284 36.12 -20.50 38.71
N LYS A 285 34.93 -21.04 38.44
CA LYS A 285 34.22 -21.92 39.38
C LYS A 285 34.81 -23.35 39.45
N PHE A 286 35.70 -23.69 38.53
CA PHE A 286 36.32 -25.02 38.39
C PHE A 286 37.81 -25.02 38.78
N LEU A 287 38.35 -23.87 39.19
CA LEU A 287 39.72 -23.68 39.68
C LEU A 287 39.71 -23.59 41.21
#